data_AF-A0A9E0USF6-F1
#
_entry.id   AF-A0A9E0USF6-F1
#
_cell.length_a   1.000
_cell.length_b   1.000
_cell.length_c   1.000
_cell.angle_alpha   90.00
_cell.angle_beta   90.00
_cell.angle_gamma   90.00
#
_symmetry.space_group_name_H-M   'P 1'
#
loop_
_entity.id
_entity.type
_entity.pdbx_description
1 polymer ?
#
loop_
_entity_poly.entity_id
_entity_poly.type
_entity_poly.pdbx_seq_one_letter_code
_entity_poly.pdbx_strand_id
1 'polypeptide(L)'
;MKIKKFTCINCGAPKVNEYTEPYIMCDYCGSFTDIDYTLGLKFWTAAPKKTQRYMKEKIDFTQKLDAAFKKKDKVTYKNLQYAYWDEYYKFYPEYIPPTIDNDEKYKKYLEVCADSTTNYSFDPEWKGKEKELAITQQKLSYYAEKDGSSKVTTASFFPMAEFYINYIKDSFKDFYENPDYAIMYDLLPPAVHLKMKISMFVQLWLPYLSKQDGERFLSMTGFTLQYVELEKPNGDKAKCEHCSAEIFVPEGSYKVYCEKCHKTTRVQSKFKCMSCGAENDVPENPGKPIDCAFCGVENRLIQPLFG
;
A
#
# COMPACT_ATOMS: atom_id res chain seq x y z
N MET A 1 19.93 0.67 11.35
CA MET A 1 19.26 0.85 10.04
C MET A 1 17.85 1.35 10.33
N LYS A 2 17.44 2.53 9.86
CA LYS A 2 16.11 3.07 10.18
C LYS A 2 15.05 2.27 9.43
N ILE A 3 14.40 1.33 10.12
CA ILE A 3 13.24 0.60 9.61
C ILE A 3 12.06 1.58 9.71
N LYS A 4 11.34 1.78 8.61
CA LYS A 4 10.08 2.52 8.62
C LYS A 4 9.10 1.78 9.52
N LYS A 5 8.75 2.33 10.69
CA LYS A 5 7.72 1.73 11.55
C LYS A 5 6.36 1.92 10.89
N PHE A 6 5.68 0.84 10.57
CA PHE A 6 4.30 0.90 10.11
C PHE A 6 3.37 0.67 11.29
N THR A 7 2.47 1.63 11.53
CA THR A 7 1.30 1.41 12.39
C THR A 7 0.17 0.85 11.54
N CYS A 8 -0.36 -0.29 11.95
CA CYS A 8 -1.48 -0.92 11.28
C CYS A 8 -2.73 -0.02 11.36
N ILE A 9 -3.37 0.21 10.22
CA ILE A 9 -4.55 1.10 10.14
C ILE A 9 -5.79 0.48 10.79
N ASN A 10 -5.88 -0.85 10.84
CA ASN A 10 -7.00 -1.58 11.44
C ASN A 10 -6.88 -1.64 12.97
N CYS A 11 -5.83 -2.32 13.46
CA CYS A 11 -5.46 -2.30 14.87
C CYS A 11 -4.20 -1.43 14.99
N GLY A 12 -4.08 -0.34 15.74
CA GLY A 12 -2.83 0.48 15.79
C GLY A 12 -1.51 -0.17 16.27
N ALA A 13 -1.28 -1.47 16.04
CA ALA A 13 -0.06 -2.19 16.35
C ALA A 13 1.05 -1.91 15.32
N PRO A 14 2.33 -1.93 15.73
CA PRO A 14 3.42 -1.80 14.78
C PRO A 14 3.70 -3.12 14.03
N LYS A 15 4.28 -3.01 12.83
CA LYS A 15 4.99 -4.12 12.19
C LYS A 15 6.36 -4.28 12.86
N VAL A 16 6.70 -5.49 13.28
CA VAL A 16 7.90 -5.83 14.06
C VAL A 16 8.77 -6.93 13.43
N ASN A 17 8.18 -7.81 12.60
CA ASN A 17 8.94 -8.73 11.79
C ASN A 17 9.55 -8.00 10.58
N GLU A 18 10.72 -8.47 10.13
CA GLU A 18 11.39 -7.97 8.91
C GLU A 18 10.47 -8.06 7.68
N TYR A 19 10.70 -7.21 6.68
CA TYR A 19 9.88 -7.19 5.47
C TYR A 19 10.56 -8.07 4.43
N THR A 20 9.92 -9.19 4.09
CA THR A 20 10.39 -10.06 3.01
C THR A 20 9.71 -9.74 1.67
N GLU A 21 8.59 -9.02 1.70
CA GLU A 21 7.79 -8.65 0.53
C GLU A 21 7.46 -7.15 0.53
N PRO A 22 7.16 -6.55 -0.64
CA PRO A 22 6.80 -5.13 -0.70
C PRO A 22 5.54 -4.81 0.10
N TYR A 23 4.55 -5.71 0.12
CA TYR A 23 3.32 -5.52 0.87
C TYR A 23 3.49 -5.82 2.35
N ILE A 24 2.94 -4.94 3.19
CA ILE A 24 3.12 -5.02 4.62
C ILE A 24 1.83 -5.46 5.28
N MET A 25 1.91 -6.61 5.94
CA MET A 25 0.85 -7.23 6.70
C MET A 25 1.09 -7.00 8.20
N CYS A 26 0.05 -6.66 8.96
CA CYS A 26 0.18 -6.49 10.40
C CYS A 26 0.56 -7.79 11.09
N ASP A 27 1.63 -7.79 11.90
CA ASP A 27 2.06 -8.98 12.63
C ASP A 27 1.11 -9.41 13.76
N TYR A 28 0.14 -8.56 14.13
CA TYR A 28 -0.77 -8.80 15.26
C TYR A 28 -2.19 -9.19 14.86
N CYS A 29 -2.69 -8.63 13.74
CA CYS A 29 -4.04 -8.92 13.23
C CYS A 29 -4.06 -9.50 11.82
N GLY A 30 -2.92 -9.58 11.13
CA GLY A 30 -2.82 -10.08 9.76
C GLY A 30 -3.44 -9.17 8.69
N SER A 31 -3.92 -7.97 9.05
CA SER A 31 -4.49 -7.03 8.09
C SER A 31 -3.43 -6.45 7.15
N PHE A 32 -3.77 -6.35 5.87
CA PHE A 32 -2.99 -5.59 4.91
C PHE A 32 -3.02 -4.11 5.27
N THR A 33 -1.84 -3.47 5.39
CA THR A 33 -1.78 -2.12 5.95
C THR A 33 -0.93 -1.10 5.20
N ASP A 34 0.06 -1.50 4.41
CA ASP A 34 0.94 -0.56 3.69
C ASP A 34 1.86 -1.26 2.67
N ILE A 35 2.77 -0.50 2.07
CA ILE A 35 3.83 -0.97 1.16
C ILE A 35 5.20 -0.36 1.51
N ASP A 36 6.25 -1.20 1.49
CA ASP A 36 7.65 -0.77 1.41
C ASP A 36 8.04 -0.66 -0.07
N TYR A 37 8.04 0.58 -0.57
CA TYR A 37 8.35 0.86 -1.96
C TYR A 37 9.84 0.64 -2.26
N THR A 38 10.71 0.85 -1.28
CA THR A 38 12.16 0.65 -1.45
C THR A 38 12.45 -0.83 -1.64
N LEU A 39 11.77 -1.69 -0.88
CA LEU A 39 11.84 -3.14 -1.08
C LEU A 39 11.23 -3.56 -2.43
N GLY A 40 10.10 -2.98 -2.83
CA GLY A 40 9.54 -3.16 -4.19
C GLY A 40 10.54 -2.85 -5.30
N LEU A 41 11.25 -1.72 -5.21
CA LEU A 41 12.29 -1.36 -6.17
C LEU A 41 13.45 -2.37 -6.23
N LYS A 42 13.76 -3.05 -5.11
CA LYS A 42 14.76 -4.14 -5.13
C LYS A 42 14.29 -5.31 -5.99
N PHE A 43 13.01 -5.70 -5.91
CA PHE A 43 12.46 -6.74 -6.80
C PHE A 43 12.50 -6.31 -8.27
N TRP A 44 12.20 -5.04 -8.55
CA TRP A 44 12.23 -4.50 -9.91
C TRP A 44 13.64 -4.49 -10.53
N THR A 45 14.66 -4.28 -9.69
CA THR A 45 16.07 -4.21 -10.11
C THR A 45 16.84 -5.53 -9.97
N ALA A 46 16.30 -6.51 -9.23
CA ALA A 46 16.95 -7.81 -8.98
C ALA A 46 17.17 -8.66 -10.25
N ALA A 47 16.35 -8.48 -11.28
CA ALA A 47 16.44 -9.24 -12.52
C ALA A 47 16.45 -8.31 -13.77
N PRO A 48 17.61 -7.71 -14.12
CA PRO A 48 17.69 -6.73 -15.21
C PRO A 48 17.17 -7.26 -16.56
N LYS A 49 17.40 -8.54 -16.89
CA LYS A 49 16.89 -9.17 -18.12
C LYS A 49 15.36 -9.25 -18.15
N LYS A 50 14.74 -9.55 -17.01
CA LYS A 50 13.27 -9.57 -16.84
C LYS A 50 12.71 -8.16 -17.09
N THR A 51 13.33 -7.15 -16.50
CA THR A 51 12.94 -5.75 -16.67
C THR A 51 13.16 -5.24 -18.09
N GLN A 52 14.24 -5.61 -18.77
CA GLN A 52 14.45 -5.27 -20.18
C GLN A 52 13.37 -5.89 -21.09
N ARG A 53 12.99 -7.15 -20.85
CA ARG A 53 11.91 -7.80 -21.60
C ARG A 53 10.57 -7.11 -21.37
N TYR A 54 10.23 -6.82 -20.11
CA TYR A 54 9.04 -6.04 -19.77
C TYR A 54 9.01 -4.68 -20.48
N MET A 55 10.13 -3.95 -20.50
CA MET A 55 10.20 -2.65 -21.19
C MET A 55 9.92 -2.76 -22.69
N LYS A 56 10.34 -3.85 -23.34
CA LYS A 56 10.02 -4.11 -24.75
C LYS A 56 8.51 -4.34 -24.96
N GLU A 57 7.90 -5.20 -24.15
CA GLU A 57 6.45 -5.47 -24.21
C GLU A 57 5.64 -4.20 -23.91
N LYS A 58 6.06 -3.42 -22.92
CA LYS A 58 5.43 -2.14 -22.57
C LYS A 58 5.41 -1.17 -23.76
N ILE A 59 6.50 -1.09 -24.54
CA ILE A 59 6.57 -0.21 -25.72
C ILE A 59 5.53 -0.65 -26.77
N ASP A 60 5.41 -1.94 -27.04
CA ASP A 60 4.42 -2.48 -27.98
C ASP A 60 2.98 -2.18 -27.52
N PHE A 61 2.65 -2.42 -26.25
CA PHE A 61 1.34 -2.04 -25.69
C PHE A 61 1.09 -0.53 -25.79
N THR A 62 2.08 0.30 -25.48
CA THR A 62 1.96 1.76 -25.54
C THR A 62 1.60 2.22 -26.95
N GLN A 63 2.26 1.68 -27.98
CA GLN A 63 1.97 2.01 -29.38
C GLN A 63 0.55 1.63 -29.79
N LYS A 64 0.08 0.45 -29.37
CA LYS A 64 -1.29 -0.03 -29.64
C LYS A 64 -2.34 0.81 -28.92
N LEU A 65 -2.09 1.13 -27.65
CA LEU A 65 -2.95 2.00 -26.83
C LEU A 65 -3.07 3.39 -27.45
N ASP A 66 -1.95 4.00 -27.87
CA ASP A 66 -1.95 5.30 -28.54
C ASP A 66 -2.76 5.28 -29.84
N ALA A 67 -2.66 4.20 -30.62
CA ALA A 67 -3.42 4.05 -31.85
C ALA A 67 -4.94 3.95 -31.58
N ALA A 68 -5.34 3.15 -30.60
CA ALA A 68 -6.74 3.04 -30.18
C ALA A 68 -7.27 4.38 -29.62
N PHE A 69 -6.46 5.05 -28.81
CA PHE A 69 -6.77 6.35 -28.22
C PHE A 69 -7.02 7.43 -29.28
N LYS A 70 -6.13 7.56 -30.27
CA LYS A 70 -6.28 8.50 -31.40
C LYS A 70 -7.55 8.25 -32.21
N LYS A 71 -7.96 6.98 -32.34
CA LYS A 71 -9.22 6.58 -33.00
C LYS A 71 -10.45 6.75 -32.13
N LYS A 72 -10.30 7.15 -30.86
CA LYS A 72 -11.34 7.19 -29.84
C LYS A 72 -12.03 5.83 -29.62
N ASP A 73 -11.33 4.74 -29.91
CA ASP A 73 -11.83 3.38 -29.76
C ASP A 73 -11.65 2.91 -28.32
N LYS A 74 -12.60 3.27 -27.46
CA LYS A 74 -12.58 2.93 -26.03
C LYS A 74 -12.60 1.41 -25.78
N VAL A 75 -13.31 0.64 -26.61
CA VAL A 75 -13.44 -0.82 -26.42
C VAL A 75 -12.11 -1.50 -26.68
N THR A 76 -11.46 -1.19 -27.81
CA THR A 76 -10.13 -1.73 -28.11
C THR A 76 -9.10 -1.25 -27.09
N TYR A 77 -9.20 0.02 -26.66
CA TYR A 77 -8.30 0.56 -25.63
C TYR A 77 -8.43 -0.20 -24.30
N LYS A 78 -9.66 -0.45 -23.82
CA LYS A 78 -9.91 -1.22 -22.59
C LYS A 78 -9.37 -2.64 -22.68
N ASN A 79 -9.60 -3.33 -23.80
CA ASN A 79 -9.10 -4.70 -24.00
C ASN A 79 -7.56 -4.74 -23.99
N LEU A 80 -6.90 -3.73 -24.58
CA LEU A 80 -5.45 -3.59 -24.53
C LEU A 80 -4.95 -3.29 -23.12
N GLN A 81 -5.66 -2.46 -22.35
CA GLN A 81 -5.32 -2.20 -20.95
C GLN A 81 -5.42 -3.47 -20.10
N TYR A 82 -6.47 -4.28 -20.29
CA TYR A 82 -6.61 -5.57 -19.61
C TYR A 82 -5.41 -6.48 -19.90
N ALA A 83 -5.08 -6.67 -21.18
CA ALA A 83 -3.95 -7.50 -21.59
C ALA A 83 -2.61 -6.95 -21.07
N TYR A 84 -2.44 -5.63 -21.03
CA TYR A 84 -1.26 -4.98 -20.47
C TYR A 84 -1.14 -5.23 -18.96
N TRP A 85 -2.21 -5.08 -18.18
CA TRP A 85 -2.19 -5.33 -16.74
C TRP A 85 -1.91 -6.80 -16.43
N ASP A 86 -2.55 -7.73 -17.14
CA ASP A 86 -2.28 -9.17 -17.02
C ASP A 86 -0.79 -9.47 -17.29
N GLU A 87 -0.23 -8.93 -18.38
CA GLU A 87 1.19 -9.09 -18.70
C GLU A 87 2.09 -8.45 -17.63
N TYR A 88 1.77 -7.24 -17.17
CA TYR A 88 2.52 -6.55 -16.11
C TYR A 88 2.63 -7.42 -14.85
N TYR A 89 1.54 -8.03 -14.41
CA TYR A 89 1.52 -8.87 -13.20
C TYR A 89 2.14 -10.26 -13.40
N LYS A 90 2.20 -10.79 -14.63
CA LYS A 90 3.04 -11.96 -14.94
C LYS A 90 4.52 -11.64 -14.83
N PHE A 91 4.93 -10.44 -15.23
CA PHE A 91 6.27 -9.98 -14.96
C PHE A 91 6.45 -9.74 -13.47
N TYR A 92 5.63 -8.94 -12.81
CA TYR A 92 5.87 -8.52 -11.43
C TYR A 92 4.75 -8.99 -10.49
N PRO A 93 4.66 -10.32 -10.21
CA PRO A 93 3.64 -10.85 -9.32
C PRO A 93 3.78 -10.32 -7.89
N GLU A 94 4.95 -9.83 -7.50
CA GLU A 94 5.21 -9.22 -6.20
C GLU A 94 4.43 -7.90 -5.98
N TYR A 95 3.83 -7.36 -7.05
CA TYR A 95 2.96 -6.18 -7.03
C TYR A 95 1.46 -6.54 -7.15
N ILE A 96 1.11 -7.83 -7.01
CA ILE A 96 -0.28 -8.25 -6.81
C ILE A 96 -0.58 -8.15 -5.31
N PRO A 97 -1.61 -7.38 -4.90
CA PRO A 97 -2.00 -7.32 -3.50
C PRO A 97 -2.26 -8.70 -2.90
N PRO A 98 -1.83 -8.98 -1.65
CA PRO A 98 -1.97 -10.30 -1.03
C PRO A 98 -3.43 -10.73 -0.78
N THR A 99 -4.36 -9.78 -0.84
CA THR A 99 -5.82 -10.01 -0.80
C THR A 99 -6.37 -10.67 -2.06
N ILE A 100 -5.59 -10.68 -3.15
CA ILE A 100 -5.89 -11.38 -4.40
C ILE A 100 -5.28 -12.78 -4.30
N ASP A 101 -6.03 -13.68 -3.67
CA ASP A 101 -5.59 -15.02 -3.30
C ASP A 101 -6.13 -16.12 -4.24
N ASN A 102 -6.89 -15.75 -5.27
CA ASN A 102 -7.48 -16.67 -6.22
C ASN A 102 -7.74 -16.03 -7.60
N ASP A 103 -7.96 -16.88 -8.60
CA ASP A 103 -8.16 -16.49 -10.01
C ASP A 103 -9.39 -15.60 -10.24
N GLU A 104 -10.45 -15.79 -9.46
CA GLU A 104 -11.68 -14.98 -9.60
C GLU A 104 -11.42 -13.53 -9.18
N LYS A 105 -10.80 -13.34 -8.01
CA LYS A 105 -10.37 -12.03 -7.53
C LYS A 105 -9.38 -11.38 -8.49
N TYR A 106 -8.44 -12.16 -9.03
CA TYR A 106 -7.47 -11.66 -10.00
C TYR A 106 -8.14 -11.13 -11.27
N LYS A 107 -9.07 -11.88 -11.87
CA LYS A 107 -9.81 -11.43 -13.07
C LYS A 107 -10.61 -10.16 -12.80
N LYS A 108 -11.32 -10.08 -11.67
CA LYS A 108 -12.08 -8.88 -11.28
C LYS A 108 -11.17 -7.68 -11.05
N TYR A 109 -10.00 -7.90 -10.46
CA TYR A 109 -9.00 -6.85 -10.29
C TYR A 109 -8.49 -6.31 -11.64
N LEU A 110 -8.17 -7.20 -12.58
CA LEU A 110 -7.75 -6.81 -13.94
C LEU A 110 -8.82 -6.01 -14.68
N GLU A 111 -10.10 -6.40 -14.56
CA GLU A 111 -11.22 -5.63 -15.12
C GLU A 111 -11.27 -4.21 -14.57
N VAL A 112 -11.16 -4.04 -13.25
CA VAL A 112 -11.16 -2.72 -12.63
C VAL A 112 -9.93 -1.90 -13.06
N CYS A 113 -8.73 -2.50 -13.09
CA CYS A 113 -7.52 -1.83 -13.56
C CYS A 113 -7.67 -1.37 -15.01
N ALA A 114 -8.21 -2.21 -15.89
CA ALA A 114 -8.41 -1.89 -17.29
C ALA A 114 -9.47 -0.79 -17.49
N ASP A 115 -10.60 -0.92 -16.81
CA ASP A 115 -11.71 0.03 -16.93
C ASP A 115 -11.36 1.39 -16.35
N SER A 116 -10.81 1.44 -15.13
CA SER A 116 -10.38 2.69 -14.51
C SER A 116 -9.33 3.40 -15.36
N THR A 117 -8.26 2.72 -15.76
CA THR A 117 -7.22 3.33 -16.60
C THR A 117 -7.81 3.87 -17.91
N THR A 118 -8.76 3.16 -18.51
CA THR A 118 -9.46 3.61 -19.71
C THR A 118 -10.30 4.85 -19.43
N ASN A 119 -11.11 4.85 -18.37
CA ASN A 119 -11.99 5.97 -18.04
C ASN A 119 -11.19 7.25 -17.76
N TYR A 120 -10.15 7.19 -16.90
CA TYR A 120 -9.23 8.31 -16.67
C TYR A 120 -8.56 8.77 -17.98
N SER A 121 -8.08 7.83 -18.80
CA SER A 121 -7.41 8.17 -20.07
C SER A 121 -8.33 8.87 -21.06
N PHE A 122 -9.65 8.74 -20.96
CA PHE A 122 -10.60 9.40 -21.86
C PHE A 122 -11.33 10.59 -21.23
N ASP A 123 -11.14 10.84 -19.95
CA ASP A 123 -11.76 11.94 -19.22
C ASP A 123 -11.01 13.27 -19.45
N PRO A 124 -11.65 14.31 -20.00
CA PRO A 124 -11.03 15.62 -20.21
C PRO A 124 -10.64 16.35 -18.92
N GLU A 125 -11.40 16.20 -17.84
CA GLU A 125 -11.12 16.85 -16.55
C GLU A 125 -9.84 16.26 -15.94
N TRP A 126 -9.76 14.93 -15.89
CA TRP A 126 -8.59 14.23 -15.37
C TRP A 126 -7.34 14.50 -16.19
N LYS A 127 -7.46 14.60 -17.53
CA LYS A 127 -6.36 15.07 -18.38
C LYS A 127 -5.90 16.50 -18.07
N GLY A 128 -6.83 17.38 -17.70
CA GLY A 128 -6.51 18.72 -17.24
C GLY A 128 -5.63 18.67 -15.99
N LYS A 129 -6.08 17.93 -14.98
CA LYS A 129 -5.36 17.73 -13.72
C LYS A 129 -3.99 17.05 -13.91
N GLU A 130 -3.89 16.06 -14.81
CA GLU A 130 -2.61 15.42 -15.14
C GLU A 130 -1.60 16.39 -15.77
N LYS A 131 -2.06 17.28 -16.66
CA LYS A 131 -1.21 18.33 -17.24
C LYS A 131 -0.74 19.32 -16.18
N GLU A 132 -1.61 19.73 -15.27
CA GLU A 132 -1.24 20.59 -14.16
C GLU A 132 -0.22 19.93 -13.24
N LEU A 133 -0.41 18.65 -12.91
CA LEU A 133 0.58 17.86 -12.17
C LEU A 133 1.93 17.87 -12.89
N ALA A 134 1.95 17.58 -14.19
CA ALA A 134 3.18 17.58 -14.99
C ALA A 134 3.88 18.96 -14.98
N ILE A 135 3.12 20.05 -15.05
CA ILE A 135 3.66 21.42 -14.94
C ILE A 135 4.29 21.66 -13.56
N THR A 136 3.66 21.21 -12.47
CA THR A 136 4.26 21.36 -11.13
C THR A 136 5.55 20.55 -10.98
N GLN A 137 5.62 19.35 -11.56
CA GLN A 137 6.82 18.51 -11.57
C GLN A 137 7.95 19.14 -12.40
N GLN A 138 7.65 19.78 -13.52
CA GLN A 138 8.65 20.49 -14.34
C GLN A 138 9.26 21.72 -13.65
N LYS A 139 8.55 22.31 -12.68
CA LYS A 139 9.03 23.47 -11.90
C LYS A 139 10.00 23.08 -10.78
N LEU A 140 10.17 21.79 -10.51
CA LEU A 140 11.07 21.32 -9.47
C LEU A 140 12.51 21.79 -9.75
N SER A 141 13.09 22.42 -8.75
CA SER A 141 14.45 22.95 -8.80
C SER A 141 15.31 22.23 -7.78
N TYR A 142 16.58 22.03 -8.11
CA TYR A 142 17.50 21.22 -7.32
C TYR A 142 18.77 21.99 -7.01
N TYR A 143 19.40 21.65 -5.89
CA TYR A 143 20.72 22.11 -5.51
C TYR A 143 21.59 20.91 -5.08
N ALA A 144 22.90 21.05 -5.15
CA ALA A 144 23.84 20.02 -4.71
C ALA A 144 24.27 20.27 -3.27
N GLU A 145 24.26 19.24 -2.44
CA GLU A 145 24.83 19.23 -1.10
C GLU A 145 26.34 18.94 -1.15
N LYS A 146 27.03 19.17 -0.03
CA LYS A 146 28.49 18.94 0.08
C LYS A 146 28.91 17.49 -0.13
N ASP A 147 28.02 16.54 0.12
CA ASP A 147 28.24 15.11 -0.10
C ASP A 147 27.97 14.66 -1.55
N GLY A 148 27.62 15.59 -2.44
CA GLY A 148 27.28 15.33 -3.83
C GLY A 148 25.84 14.88 -4.05
N SER A 149 25.03 14.74 -2.99
CA SER A 149 23.60 14.44 -3.14
C SER A 149 22.84 15.64 -3.71
N SER A 150 21.84 15.37 -4.53
CA SER A 150 20.96 16.42 -5.06
C SER A 150 19.71 16.54 -4.20
N LYS A 151 19.39 17.77 -3.79
CA LYS A 151 18.23 18.09 -2.97
C LYS A 151 17.28 19.00 -3.73
N VAL A 152 15.99 18.79 -3.57
CA VAL A 152 14.95 19.63 -4.16
C VAL A 152 14.73 20.86 -3.28
N THR A 153 14.49 22.02 -3.90
CA THR A 153 14.26 23.27 -3.17
C THR A 153 12.87 23.29 -2.52
N THR A 154 12.78 23.79 -1.29
CA THR A 154 11.52 23.97 -0.55
C THR A 154 10.45 24.68 -1.39
N ALA A 155 10.82 25.77 -2.06
CA ALA A 155 9.89 26.62 -2.82
C ALA A 155 9.26 25.91 -4.02
N SER A 156 9.95 24.93 -4.63
CA SER A 156 9.42 24.19 -5.76
C SER A 156 8.74 22.88 -5.35
N PHE A 157 9.23 22.23 -4.29
CA PHE A 157 8.73 20.93 -3.84
C PHE A 157 7.33 21.01 -3.21
N PHE A 158 7.11 21.89 -2.23
CA PHE A 158 5.85 21.87 -1.47
C PHE A 158 4.60 22.18 -2.31
N PRO A 159 4.63 23.13 -3.26
CA PRO A 159 3.50 23.32 -4.17
C PRO A 159 3.17 22.07 -5.01
N MET A 160 4.20 21.36 -5.49
CA MET A 160 4.01 20.10 -6.22
C MET A 160 3.46 19.00 -5.29
N ALA A 161 3.99 18.89 -4.07
CA ALA A 161 3.55 17.88 -3.11
C ALA A 161 2.10 18.10 -2.65
N GLU A 162 1.70 19.34 -2.37
CA GLU A 162 0.32 19.70 -2.02
C GLU A 162 -0.63 19.38 -3.17
N PHE A 163 -0.27 19.75 -4.40
CA PHE A 163 -1.06 19.43 -5.60
C PHE A 163 -1.22 17.91 -5.75
N TYR A 164 -0.12 17.15 -5.67
CA TYR A 164 -0.15 15.69 -5.82
C TYR A 164 -1.01 15.01 -4.75
N ILE A 165 -0.91 15.44 -3.48
CA ILE A 165 -1.71 14.86 -2.39
C ILE A 165 -3.21 15.08 -2.64
N ASN A 166 -3.60 16.28 -3.06
CA ASN A 166 -5.01 16.58 -3.36
C ASN A 166 -5.49 15.83 -4.60
N TYR A 167 -4.68 15.79 -5.66
CA TYR A 167 -4.93 15.00 -6.87
C TYR A 167 -5.20 13.53 -6.55
N ILE A 168 -4.39 12.92 -5.69
CA ILE A 168 -4.58 11.52 -5.28
C ILE A 168 -5.85 11.36 -4.43
N LYS A 169 -6.15 12.26 -3.49
CA LYS A 169 -7.39 12.19 -2.71
C LYS A 169 -8.64 12.29 -3.60
N ASP A 170 -8.65 13.22 -4.54
CA ASP A 170 -9.76 13.40 -5.46
C ASP A 170 -9.93 12.19 -6.38
N SER A 171 -8.83 11.65 -6.93
CA SER A 171 -8.92 10.46 -7.79
C SER A 171 -9.40 9.23 -7.02
N PHE A 172 -9.02 9.10 -5.74
CA PHE A 172 -9.50 8.02 -4.90
C PHE A 172 -10.99 8.15 -4.59
N LYS A 173 -11.48 9.37 -4.39
CA LYS A 173 -12.91 9.61 -4.22
C LYS A 173 -13.67 9.09 -5.45
N ASP A 174 -13.32 9.57 -6.63
CA ASP A 174 -13.97 9.17 -7.89
C ASP A 174 -13.87 7.65 -8.13
N PHE A 175 -12.71 7.05 -7.84
CA PHE A 175 -12.48 5.61 -8.01
C PHE A 175 -13.37 4.77 -7.10
N TYR A 176 -13.43 5.08 -5.79
CA TYR A 176 -14.21 4.27 -4.85
C TYR A 176 -15.70 4.60 -4.84
N GLU A 177 -16.12 5.78 -5.31
CA GLU A 177 -17.54 6.11 -5.52
C GLU A 177 -18.13 5.43 -6.77
N ASN A 178 -17.29 4.89 -7.68
CA ASN A 178 -17.76 4.14 -8.83
C ASN A 178 -18.29 2.74 -8.42
N PRO A 179 -19.59 2.44 -8.59
CA PRO A 179 -20.17 1.18 -8.18
C PRO A 179 -19.61 -0.04 -8.94
N ASP A 180 -19.10 0.15 -10.16
CA ASP A 180 -18.51 -0.94 -10.96
C ASP A 180 -17.21 -1.45 -10.34
N TYR A 181 -16.60 -0.68 -9.43
CA TYR A 181 -15.34 -1.03 -8.76
C TYR A 181 -15.55 -1.52 -7.32
N ALA A 182 -16.78 -1.90 -6.94
CA ALA A 182 -17.11 -2.30 -5.56
C ALA A 182 -16.22 -3.43 -5.00
N ILE A 183 -15.72 -4.33 -5.86
CA ILE A 183 -14.77 -5.39 -5.45
C ILE A 183 -13.50 -4.82 -4.78
N MET A 184 -13.10 -3.60 -5.13
CA MET A 184 -11.93 -2.95 -4.56
C MET A 184 -12.06 -2.67 -3.07
N TYR A 185 -13.26 -2.59 -2.50
CA TYR A 185 -13.43 -2.48 -1.06
C TYR A 185 -12.94 -3.73 -0.31
N ASP A 186 -13.00 -4.91 -0.94
CA ASP A 186 -12.43 -6.15 -0.41
C ASP A 186 -10.94 -6.26 -0.74
N LEU A 187 -10.55 -6.00 -2.00
CA LEU A 187 -9.18 -6.21 -2.45
C LEU A 187 -8.21 -5.17 -1.89
N LEU A 188 -8.60 -3.89 -1.90
CA LEU A 188 -7.76 -2.78 -1.48
C LEU A 188 -8.67 -1.74 -0.80
N PRO A 189 -8.98 -1.88 0.50
CA PRO A 189 -9.85 -0.93 1.19
C PRO A 189 -9.38 0.52 1.02
N PRO A 190 -10.28 1.51 0.82
CA PRO A 190 -9.90 2.87 0.42
C PRO A 190 -8.83 3.51 1.30
N ALA A 191 -8.96 3.37 2.62
CA ALA A 191 -8.02 3.94 3.58
C ALA A 191 -6.62 3.30 3.49
N VAL A 192 -6.55 1.98 3.25
CA VAL A 192 -5.29 1.26 3.04
C VAL A 192 -4.66 1.71 1.74
N HIS A 193 -5.43 1.71 0.65
CA HIS A 193 -4.91 2.03 -0.68
C HIS A 193 -4.44 3.48 -0.78
N LEU A 194 -5.17 4.44 -0.18
CA LEU A 194 -4.76 5.84 -0.15
C LEU A 194 -3.47 6.00 0.65
N LYS A 195 -3.41 5.39 1.85
CA LYS A 195 -2.21 5.39 2.68
C LYS A 195 -1.01 4.85 1.90
N MET A 196 -1.16 3.74 1.18
CA MET A 196 -0.09 3.18 0.36
C MET A 196 0.41 4.14 -0.72
N LYS A 197 -0.49 4.82 -1.45
CA LYS A 197 -0.07 5.78 -2.50
C LYS A 197 0.70 6.95 -1.91
N ILE A 198 0.23 7.53 -0.81
CA ILE A 198 0.95 8.61 -0.12
C ILE A 198 2.27 8.08 0.47
N SER A 199 2.27 6.88 1.02
CA SER A 199 3.44 6.19 1.57
C SER A 199 4.53 5.97 0.51
N MET A 200 4.18 5.58 -0.71
CA MET A 200 5.10 5.48 -1.84
C MET A 200 5.68 6.85 -2.22
N PHE A 201 4.82 7.87 -2.30
CA PHE A 201 5.23 9.24 -2.59
C PHE A 201 6.22 9.78 -1.55
N VAL A 202 5.95 9.52 -0.26
CA VAL A 202 6.83 9.89 0.84
C VAL A 202 8.19 9.22 0.71
N GLN A 203 8.22 7.90 0.48
CA GLN A 203 9.45 7.13 0.33
C GLN A 203 10.29 7.59 -0.86
N LEU A 204 9.65 7.97 -1.98
CA LEU A 204 10.34 8.45 -3.16
C LEU A 204 11.03 9.80 -2.93
N TRP A 205 10.38 10.71 -2.21
CA TRP A 205 10.85 12.10 -2.07
C TRP A 205 11.73 12.37 -0.86
N LEU A 206 11.56 11.63 0.24
CA LEU A 206 12.36 11.82 1.46
C LEU A 206 13.88 11.91 1.21
N PRO A 207 14.49 11.06 0.36
CA PRO A 207 15.93 11.15 0.07
C PRO A 207 16.38 12.48 -0.54
N TYR A 208 15.49 13.19 -1.24
CA TYR A 208 15.76 14.45 -1.93
C TYR A 208 15.47 15.68 -1.07
N LEU A 209 14.99 15.51 0.16
CA LEU A 209 14.67 16.63 1.04
C LEU A 209 15.80 16.92 2.02
N SER A 210 15.88 18.18 2.44
CA SER A 210 16.63 18.57 3.64
C SER A 210 16.00 17.92 4.87
N LYS A 211 16.71 17.87 6.01
CA LYS A 211 16.13 17.32 7.24
C LYS A 211 14.85 18.05 7.65
N GLN A 212 14.88 19.39 7.61
CA GLN A 212 13.76 20.24 7.99
C GLN A 212 12.56 20.06 7.04
N ASP A 213 12.81 20.03 5.73
CA ASP A 213 11.73 19.80 4.75
C ASP A 213 11.18 18.38 4.84
N GLY A 214 12.03 17.40 5.16
CA GLY A 214 11.61 16.02 5.42
C GLY A 214 10.66 15.93 6.60
N GLU A 215 10.95 16.60 7.72
CA GLU A 215 10.06 16.66 8.89
C GLU A 215 8.74 17.35 8.57
N ARG A 216 8.78 18.47 7.84
CA ARG A 216 7.56 19.17 7.36
C ARG A 216 6.73 18.27 6.45
N PHE A 217 7.37 17.56 5.52
CA PHE A 217 6.69 16.67 4.58
C PHE A 217 6.05 15.46 5.27
N LEU A 218 6.74 14.87 6.25
CA LEU A 218 6.19 13.80 7.09
C LEU A 218 4.97 14.26 7.89
N SER A 219 5.01 15.48 8.43
CA SER A 219 3.85 16.08 9.11
C SER A 219 2.67 16.27 8.17
N MET A 220 2.90 16.89 7.00
CA MET A 220 1.88 17.14 5.98
C MET A 220 1.20 15.87 5.46
N THR A 221 1.94 14.75 5.42
CA THR A 221 1.45 13.47 4.89
C THR A 221 0.92 12.53 5.98
N GLY A 222 1.07 12.88 7.27
CA GLY A 222 0.66 12.03 8.39
C GLY A 222 1.60 10.85 8.69
N PHE A 223 2.87 10.93 8.28
CA PHE A 223 3.88 9.87 8.43
C PHE A 223 4.92 10.15 9.54
N THR A 224 4.76 11.20 10.35
CA THR A 224 5.70 11.59 11.42
C THR A 224 6.07 10.45 12.38
N LEU A 225 5.09 9.62 12.77
CA LEU A 225 5.28 8.53 13.73
C LEU A 225 5.84 7.24 13.09
N GLN A 226 6.09 7.23 11.79
CA GLN A 226 6.47 6.03 11.04
C GLN A 226 7.99 5.87 10.83
N TYR A 227 8.83 6.71 11.45
CA TYR A 227 10.29 6.67 11.29
C TYR A 227 11.03 6.79 12.63
N VAL A 228 11.03 5.71 13.40
CA VAL A 228 11.73 5.62 14.70
C VAL A 228 12.40 4.23 14.82
N GLU A 229 13.36 4.06 15.73
CA GLU A 229 13.98 2.75 16.02
C GLU A 229 13.12 2.00 17.06
N LEU A 230 12.86 0.69 16.87
CA LEU A 230 12.08 -0.16 17.80
C LEU A 230 12.99 -1.30 18.28
N GLU A 231 12.95 -1.59 19.57
CA GLU A 231 13.42 -2.87 20.09
C GLU A 231 12.40 -3.96 19.74
N LYS A 232 12.88 -5.16 19.39
CA LYS A 232 12.01 -6.29 19.07
C LYS A 232 11.21 -6.68 20.32
N PRO A 233 9.87 -6.75 20.27
CA PRO A 233 9.08 -7.13 21.42
C PRO A 233 9.27 -8.61 21.78
N ASN A 234 8.89 -8.99 23.00
CA ASN A 234 8.78 -10.38 23.40
C ASN A 234 7.77 -11.12 22.50
N GLY A 235 7.99 -12.41 22.31
CA GLY A 235 7.13 -13.27 21.52
C GLY A 235 7.68 -14.67 21.36
N ASP A 236 6.86 -15.56 20.81
CA ASP A 236 7.14 -16.97 20.67
C ASP A 236 7.35 -17.37 19.20
N LYS A 237 7.85 -18.59 18.98
CA LYS A 237 7.86 -19.23 17.67
C LYS A 237 6.69 -20.20 17.57
N ALA A 238 5.93 -20.12 16.49
CA ALA A 238 4.85 -21.05 16.18
C ALA A 238 5.02 -21.63 14.77
N LYS A 239 4.22 -22.65 14.43
CA LYS A 239 4.13 -23.15 13.05
C LYS A 239 2.90 -22.56 12.38
N CYS A 240 3.04 -22.14 11.13
CA CYS A 240 1.92 -21.74 10.29
C CYS A 240 0.94 -22.92 10.13
N GLU A 241 -0.35 -22.68 10.36
CA GLU A 241 -1.42 -23.68 10.22
C GLU A 241 -1.56 -24.25 8.80
N HIS A 242 -1.04 -23.54 7.78
CA HIS A 242 -1.24 -23.89 6.37
C HIS A 242 -0.03 -24.54 5.72
N CYS A 243 1.18 -24.06 6.02
CA CYS A 243 2.42 -24.53 5.38
C CYS A 243 3.46 -25.07 6.36
N SER A 244 3.16 -25.09 7.67
CA SER A 244 4.06 -25.54 8.75
C SER A 244 5.39 -24.77 8.88
N ALA A 245 5.57 -23.68 8.14
CA ALA A 245 6.72 -22.80 8.31
C ALA A 245 6.77 -22.21 9.72
N GLU A 246 7.98 -22.06 10.27
CA GLU A 246 8.17 -21.34 11.53
C GLU A 246 7.84 -19.85 11.33
N ILE A 247 7.02 -19.29 12.22
CA ILE A 247 6.63 -17.88 12.26
C ILE A 247 6.90 -17.32 13.67
N PHE A 248 7.31 -16.06 13.75
CA PHE A 248 7.42 -15.34 15.02
C PHE A 248 6.07 -14.70 15.37
N VAL A 249 5.61 -14.93 16.60
CA VAL A 249 4.33 -14.47 17.13
C VAL A 249 4.60 -13.48 18.26
N PRO A 250 4.49 -12.16 17.99
CA PRO A 250 4.59 -11.16 19.05
C PRO A 250 3.54 -11.40 20.15
N GLU A 251 3.89 -11.14 21.40
CA GLU A 251 2.93 -11.24 22.51
C GLU A 251 1.70 -10.34 22.26
N GLY A 252 0.50 -10.87 22.50
CA GLY A 252 -0.77 -10.17 22.23
C GLY A 252 -1.23 -10.21 20.77
N SER A 253 -0.57 -10.98 19.91
CA SER A 253 -1.06 -11.25 18.56
C SER A 253 -2.25 -12.20 18.58
N TYR A 254 -3.23 -11.98 17.70
CA TYR A 254 -4.40 -12.86 17.51
C TYR A 254 -4.33 -13.63 16.20
N LYS A 255 -3.76 -12.97 15.20
CA LYS A 255 -3.59 -13.48 13.85
C LYS A 255 -2.26 -13.00 13.31
N VAL A 256 -1.45 -13.94 12.82
CA VAL A 256 -0.15 -13.65 12.23
C VAL A 256 -0.17 -14.05 10.76
N TYR A 257 0.26 -13.14 9.89
CA TYR A 257 0.40 -13.44 8.46
C TYR A 257 1.66 -14.27 8.22
N CYS A 258 1.54 -15.37 7.47
CA CYS A 258 2.68 -16.17 7.05
C CYS A 258 3.18 -15.70 5.68
N GLU A 259 4.33 -15.01 5.68
CA GLU A 259 5.00 -14.52 4.46
C GLU A 259 5.46 -15.65 3.51
N LYS A 260 5.43 -16.93 3.92
CA LYS A 260 5.78 -18.06 3.03
C LYS A 260 4.62 -18.58 2.19
N CYS A 261 3.40 -18.56 2.73
CA CYS A 261 2.23 -19.14 2.07
C CYS A 261 1.09 -18.15 1.86
N HIS A 262 1.28 -16.92 2.32
CA HIS A 262 0.40 -15.78 2.17
C HIS A 262 -0.96 -15.98 2.82
N LYS A 263 -0.98 -16.80 3.87
CA LYS A 263 -2.18 -17.10 4.67
C LYS A 263 -1.98 -16.69 6.11
N THR A 264 -3.07 -16.33 6.74
CA THR A 264 -3.09 -15.93 8.14
C THR A 264 -3.27 -17.16 9.04
N THR A 265 -2.42 -17.25 10.06
CA THR A 265 -2.45 -18.27 11.12
C THR A 265 -3.14 -17.68 12.34
N ARG A 266 -4.14 -18.37 12.89
CA ARG A 266 -4.78 -17.96 14.14
C ARG A 266 -3.88 -18.36 15.31
N VAL A 267 -3.61 -17.43 16.23
CA VAL A 267 -2.71 -17.65 17.38
C VAL A 267 -3.42 -17.45 18.72
N GLN A 268 -4.40 -16.55 18.80
CA GLN A 268 -5.31 -16.41 19.93
C GLN A 268 -6.74 -16.28 19.43
N SER A 269 -7.64 -17.12 19.94
CA SER A 269 -9.06 -17.11 19.59
C SER A 269 -9.93 -16.43 20.64
N LYS A 270 -9.36 -16.05 21.79
CA LYS A 270 -10.10 -15.50 22.92
C LYS A 270 -9.39 -14.32 23.59
N PHE A 271 -10.16 -13.44 24.22
CA PHE A 271 -9.66 -12.35 25.05
C PHE A 271 -10.49 -12.19 26.33
N LYS A 272 -9.90 -11.60 27.38
CA LYS A 272 -10.64 -11.26 28.61
C LYS A 272 -11.05 -9.79 28.60
N CYS A 273 -12.31 -9.52 28.92
CA CYS A 273 -12.80 -8.15 29.05
C CYS A 273 -12.11 -7.44 30.22
N MET A 274 -11.58 -6.23 29.99
CA MET A 274 -10.91 -5.44 31.02
C MET A 274 -11.86 -4.95 32.13
N SER A 275 -13.16 -4.87 31.85
CA SER A 275 -14.17 -4.39 32.80
C SER A 275 -14.82 -5.52 33.58
N CYS A 276 -15.42 -6.51 32.90
CA CYS A 276 -16.16 -7.58 33.59
C CYS A 276 -15.36 -8.88 33.77
N GLY A 277 -14.16 -8.99 33.19
CA GLY A 277 -13.32 -10.19 33.27
C GLY A 277 -13.79 -11.38 32.41
N ALA A 278 -14.95 -11.28 31.76
CA ALA A 278 -15.51 -12.36 30.95
C ALA A 278 -14.61 -12.69 29.75
N GLU A 279 -14.53 -13.98 29.41
CA GLU A 279 -13.80 -14.46 28.25
C GLU A 279 -14.69 -14.34 27.00
N ASN A 280 -14.17 -13.70 25.96
CA ASN A 280 -14.87 -13.40 24.71
C ASN A 280 -14.10 -14.02 23.54
N ASP A 281 -14.82 -14.41 22.49
CA ASP A 281 -14.18 -14.85 21.24
C ASP A 281 -13.64 -13.65 20.46
N VAL A 282 -12.50 -13.84 19.80
CA VAL A 282 -11.88 -12.84 18.93
C VAL A 282 -12.54 -12.94 17.55
N PRO A 283 -13.17 -11.86 17.04
CA PRO A 283 -13.78 -11.86 15.72
C PRO A 283 -12.77 -12.23 14.61
N GLU A 284 -13.27 -12.73 13.49
CA GLU A 284 -12.41 -13.05 12.35
C GLU A 284 -11.64 -11.82 11.83
N ASN A 285 -12.26 -10.65 11.79
CA ASN A 285 -11.60 -9.39 11.46
C ASN A 285 -11.73 -8.45 12.65
N PRO A 286 -10.86 -8.58 13.67
CA PRO A 286 -10.95 -7.75 14.87
C PRO A 286 -10.68 -6.30 14.49
N GLY A 287 -11.72 -5.48 14.47
CA GLY A 287 -11.62 -4.02 14.36
C GLY A 287 -11.15 -3.41 15.69
N LYS A 288 -10.89 -2.09 15.70
CA LYS A 288 -10.73 -1.33 16.95
C LYS A 288 -11.88 -0.34 17.12
N PRO A 289 -12.50 -0.27 18.31
CA PRO A 289 -12.49 -1.24 19.43
C PRO A 289 -13.41 -2.45 19.19
N ILE A 290 -13.36 -3.46 20.07
CA ILE A 290 -14.26 -4.64 20.06
C ILE A 290 -15.10 -4.67 21.33
N ASP A 291 -16.41 -4.77 21.17
CA ASP A 291 -17.33 -4.81 22.30
C ASP A 291 -17.29 -6.17 23.00
N CYS A 292 -17.30 -6.15 24.33
CA CYS A 292 -17.52 -7.36 25.10
C CYS A 292 -18.96 -7.85 24.88
N ALA A 293 -19.13 -9.11 24.49
CA ALA A 293 -20.43 -9.74 24.28
C ALA A 293 -21.29 -9.81 25.56
N PHE A 294 -20.68 -9.63 26.74
CA PHE A 294 -21.35 -9.73 28.04
C PHE A 294 -21.73 -8.37 28.64
N CYS A 295 -20.83 -7.38 28.59
CA CYS A 295 -21.07 -6.08 29.23
C CYS A 295 -21.10 -4.89 28.26
N GLY A 296 -20.87 -5.11 26.96
CA GLY A 296 -20.88 -4.06 25.94
C GLY A 296 -19.72 -3.07 26.02
N VAL A 297 -18.79 -3.25 26.96
CA VAL A 297 -17.61 -2.36 27.08
C VAL A 297 -16.68 -2.61 25.91
N GLU A 298 -16.20 -1.52 25.32
CA GLU A 298 -15.16 -1.51 24.30
C GLU A 298 -13.83 -2.03 24.87
N ASN A 299 -13.27 -3.07 24.26
CA ASN A 299 -11.97 -3.62 24.60
C ASN A 299 -10.97 -3.36 23.48
N ARG A 300 -9.79 -2.85 23.85
CA ARG A 300 -8.65 -2.73 22.95
C ARG A 300 -7.78 -3.96 23.12
N LEU A 301 -7.94 -4.89 22.19
CA LEU A 301 -7.18 -6.14 22.16
C LEU A 301 -5.67 -5.93 22.03
N ILE A 302 -5.27 -4.88 21.30
CA ILE A 302 -3.86 -4.57 21.09
C ILE A 302 -3.59 -3.16 21.60
N GLN A 303 -2.72 -3.06 22.60
CA GLN A 303 -2.24 -1.75 23.05
C GLN A 303 -1.42 -1.10 21.94
N PRO A 304 -1.76 0.14 21.53
CA PRO A 304 -0.87 0.91 20.68
C PRO A 304 0.48 1.04 21.40
N LEU A 305 1.58 0.77 20.71
CA LEU A 305 2.91 1.05 21.24
C LEU A 305 3.18 2.57 21.32
N PHE A 306 2.37 3.37 20.63
CA PHE A 306 2.38 4.83 20.68
C PHE A 306 0.94 5.34 20.73
N GLY A 307 0.59 6.10 21.77
CA GLY A 307 -0.75 6.61 22.03
C GLY A 307 -1.01 6.78 23.52
#